data_AF-A0A163JFD9-F1
#
_entry.id   AF-A0A163JFD9-F1
#
_cell.length_a   1.000
_cell.length_b   1.000
_cell.length_c   1.000
_cell.angle_alpha   90.00
_cell.angle_beta   90.00
_cell.angle_gamma   90.00
#
_symmetry.space_group_name_H-M   'P 1'
#
loop_
_entity.id
_entity.type
_entity.pdbx_description
1 polymer ?
#
loop_
_entity_poly.entity_id
_entity_poly.type
_entity_poly.pdbx_seq_one_letter_code
_entity_poly.pdbx_strand_id
1 'polypeptide(L)'
;MSDKPLSPSTCANFSFFKEMMKELRRVDDNIILGLNSTDTHSENACGEFFNRLATAYRKREEAVDYCLKVMDDEIDRKTNLLQQDPDDYDTQSSIFSDETKYGIGKDESWGSYYATGLVQNEHFFELIWHNVGNGLSTMILASSYATWA
;
A
#
# COMPACT_ATOMS: atom_id res chain seq x y z
N MET A 1 15.35 -3.41 6.96
CA MET A 1 14.53 -2.37 6.29
C MET A 1 15.17 -1.05 6.66
N SER A 2 15.62 -0.25 5.68
CA SER A 2 16.18 1.06 5.98
C SER A 2 15.03 2.00 6.37
N ASP A 3 14.94 2.35 7.65
CA ASP A 3 14.09 3.42 8.18
C ASP A 3 14.62 4.78 7.70
N LYS A 4 14.69 4.99 6.39
CA LYS A 4 15.01 6.31 5.83
C LYS A 4 13.77 7.18 5.99
N PRO A 5 13.85 8.32 6.70
CA PRO A 5 12.71 9.21 6.84
C PRO A 5 12.29 9.72 5.46
N LEU A 6 10.99 9.65 5.18
CA LEU A 6 10.41 10.25 3.97
C LEU A 6 10.67 11.76 3.99
N SER A 7 11.16 12.28 2.88
CA SER A 7 11.39 13.72 2.71
C SER A 7 10.80 14.20 1.38
N PRO A 8 10.52 15.50 1.21
CA PRO A 8 9.97 16.00 -0.05
C PRO A 8 10.87 15.71 -1.26
N SER A 9 12.19 15.80 -1.08
CA SER A 9 13.18 15.49 -2.12
C SER A 9 13.20 14.01 -2.51
N THR A 10 12.78 13.14 -1.60
CA THR A 10 12.65 11.70 -1.83
C THR A 10 11.47 11.39 -2.74
N CYS A 11 10.34 12.09 -2.55
CA CYS A 11 9.14 11.96 -3.38
C CYS A 11 9.31 12.59 -4.77
N ALA A 12 10.05 13.70 -4.87
CA ALA A 12 10.36 14.34 -6.16
C ALA A 12 11.27 13.46 -7.06
N ASN A 13 12.11 12.61 -6.46
CA ASN A 13 12.93 11.67 -7.21
C ASN A 13 12.17 10.39 -7.55
N PHE A 14 11.52 10.39 -8.71
CA PHE A 14 10.70 9.26 -9.16
C PHE A 14 11.46 7.91 -9.24
N SER A 15 12.75 7.92 -9.56
CA SER A 15 13.56 6.70 -9.55
C SER A 15 13.72 6.14 -8.15
N PHE A 16 13.95 7.00 -7.16
CA PHE A 16 14.00 6.58 -5.76
C PHE A 16 12.62 6.09 -5.27
N PHE A 17 11.55 6.82 -5.58
CA PHE A 17 10.18 6.42 -5.25
C PHE A 17 9.88 5.01 -5.76
N LYS A 18 10.20 4.70 -7.02
CA LYS A 18 10.00 3.35 -7.59
C LYS A 18 10.78 2.26 -6.82
N GLU A 19 12.03 2.51 -6.46
CA GLU A 19 12.81 1.53 -5.68
C GLU A 19 12.24 1.34 -4.28
N MET A 20 11.82 2.42 -3.61
CA MET A 20 11.13 2.34 -2.33
C MET A 20 9.84 1.51 -2.42
N MET A 21 9.04 1.73 -3.47
CA MET A 21 7.80 0.99 -3.69
C MET A 21 8.04 -0.49 -3.98
N LYS A 22 9.10 -0.85 -4.72
CA LYS A 22 9.52 -2.25 -4.89
C LYS A 22 9.89 -2.90 -3.56
N GLU A 23 10.62 -2.20 -2.71
CA GLU A 23 10.98 -2.70 -1.38
C GLU A 23 9.74 -2.93 -0.51
N LEU A 24 8.77 -2.01 -0.53
CA LEU A 24 7.50 -2.16 0.19
C LEU A 24 6.65 -3.34 -0.35
N ARG A 25 6.77 -3.65 -1.64
CA ARG A 25 6.12 -4.80 -2.29
C ARG A 25 6.80 -6.14 -2.04
N ARG A 26 8.02 -6.19 -1.54
CA ARG A 26 8.67 -7.48 -1.22
C ARG A 26 7.86 -8.33 -0.26
N VAL A 27 7.04 -7.70 0.59
CA VAL A 27 6.14 -8.43 1.47
C VAL A 27 5.10 -9.21 0.65
N ASP A 28 4.56 -8.63 -0.43
CA ASP A 28 3.61 -9.28 -1.34
C ASP A 28 4.22 -10.49 -2.04
N ASP A 29 5.41 -10.32 -2.61
CA ASP A 29 6.14 -11.39 -3.32
C ASP A 29 6.41 -12.62 -2.42
N ASN A 30 6.52 -12.38 -1.11
CA ASN A 30 6.83 -13.41 -0.13
C ASN A 30 5.61 -13.89 0.67
N ILE A 31 4.38 -13.48 0.35
CA ILE A 31 3.18 -13.89 1.10
C ILE A 31 3.06 -15.41 1.13
N ILE A 32 3.16 -16.07 -0.02
CA ILE A 32 2.99 -17.53 -0.12
C ILE A 32 4.08 -18.26 0.66
N LEU A 33 5.33 -17.81 0.55
CA LEU A 33 6.45 -18.38 1.30
C LEU A 33 6.27 -18.16 2.81
N GLY A 34 5.82 -16.97 3.21
CA GLY A 34 5.51 -16.65 4.61
C GLY A 34 4.37 -17.48 5.16
N LEU A 35 3.31 -17.68 4.38
CA LEU A 35 2.17 -18.51 4.76
C LEU A 35 2.57 -19.98 4.90
N ASN A 36 3.31 -20.52 3.92
CA ASN A 36 3.80 -21.91 3.95
C ASN A 36 4.77 -22.19 5.10
N SER A 37 5.41 -21.16 5.65
CA SER A 37 6.30 -21.27 6.81
C SER A 37 5.62 -20.93 8.15
N THR A 38 4.36 -20.52 8.12
CA THR A 38 3.56 -20.23 9.31
C THR A 38 2.84 -21.51 9.76
N ASP A 39 2.86 -21.80 11.07
CA ASP A 39 2.05 -22.87 11.63
C ASP A 39 0.57 -22.48 11.63
N THR A 40 -0.17 -22.96 10.62
CA THR A 40 -1.58 -22.62 10.41
C THR A 40 -2.53 -23.25 11.43
N HIS A 41 -2.04 -24.18 12.26
CA HIS A 41 -2.81 -24.76 13.36
C HIS A 41 -2.76 -23.92 14.64
N SER A 42 -1.85 -22.95 14.71
CA SER A 42 -1.69 -22.05 15.85
C SER A 42 -2.31 -20.69 15.52
N GLU A 43 -3.38 -20.35 16.23
CA GLU A 43 -4.06 -19.05 16.10
C GLU A 43 -3.09 -17.88 16.33
N ASN A 44 -2.18 -18.02 17.30
CA ASN A 44 -1.16 -17.02 17.60
C ASN A 44 -0.16 -16.86 16.46
N ALA A 45 0.29 -17.95 15.84
CA ALA A 45 1.25 -17.89 14.73
C ALA A 45 0.62 -17.24 13.49
N CYS A 46 -0.65 -17.59 13.18
CA CYS A 46 -1.43 -16.90 12.16
C CYS A 46 -1.58 -15.41 12.48
N GLY A 47 -2.01 -15.06 13.68
CA GLY A 47 -2.19 -13.68 14.11
C GLY A 47 -0.92 -12.84 13.98
N GLU A 48 0.24 -13.38 14.35
CA GLU A 48 1.53 -12.71 14.16
C GLU A 48 1.88 -12.49 12.68
N PHE A 49 1.64 -13.49 11.83
CA PHE A 49 1.87 -13.36 10.39
C PHE A 49 0.98 -12.26 9.78
N PHE A 50 -0.31 -12.26 10.09
CA PHE A 50 -1.25 -11.23 9.60
C PHE A 50 -0.93 -9.84 10.15
N ASN A 51 -0.53 -9.73 11.42
CA ASN A 51 -0.10 -8.44 11.99
C ASN A 51 1.12 -7.88 11.26
N ARG A 52 2.08 -8.73 10.86
CA ARG A 52 3.24 -8.32 10.07
C ARG A 52 2.82 -7.82 8.68
N LEU A 53 1.91 -8.51 8.01
CA LEU A 53 1.34 -8.11 6.72
C LEU A 53 0.62 -6.77 6.81
N ALA A 54 -0.33 -6.65 7.75
CA ALA A 54 -1.11 -5.43 7.97
C ALA A 54 -0.18 -4.23 8.27
N THR A 55 0.85 -4.44 9.08
CA THR A 55 1.83 -3.39 9.38
C THR A 55 2.61 -2.96 8.14
N ALA A 56 3.01 -3.90 7.29
CA ALA A 56 3.71 -3.58 6.05
C ALA A 56 2.82 -2.80 5.07
N TYR A 57 1.54 -3.17 4.95
CA TYR A 57 0.59 -2.49 4.08
C TYR A 57 0.29 -1.08 4.55
N ARG A 58 0.07 -0.89 5.84
CA ARG A 58 -0.08 0.45 6.42
C ARG A 58 1.15 1.33 6.16
N LYS A 59 2.36 0.78 6.35
CA LYS A 59 3.60 1.52 6.03
C LYS A 59 3.69 1.92 4.56
N ARG A 60 3.24 1.06 3.65
CA ARG A 60 3.20 1.36 2.21
C ARG A 60 2.21 2.49 1.92
N GLU A 61 1.00 2.39 2.46
CA GLU A 61 -0.05 3.39 2.31
C GLU A 61 0.40 4.76 2.82
N GLU A 62 0.94 4.82 4.05
CA GLU A 62 1.49 6.05 4.64
C GLU A 62 2.59 6.68 3.75
N ALA A 63 3.47 5.86 3.17
CA ALA A 63 4.53 6.34 2.30
C ALA A 63 4.02 6.89 0.97
N VAL A 64 3.06 6.20 0.34
CA VAL A 64 2.45 6.66 -0.91
C VAL A 64 1.66 7.94 -0.67
N ASP A 65 0.81 7.99 0.36
CA ASP A 65 -0.04 9.14 0.64
C ASP A 65 0.78 10.38 1.00
N TYR A 66 1.89 10.21 1.72
CA TYR A 66 2.84 11.30 1.96
C TYR A 66 3.41 11.85 0.65
N CYS A 67 3.90 10.98 -0.24
CA CYS A 67 4.49 11.42 -1.49
C CYS A 67 3.47 12.01 -2.47
N LEU A 68 2.23 11.52 -2.47
CA LEU A 68 1.15 12.11 -3.25
C LEU A 68 0.87 13.55 -2.83
N LYS A 69 0.80 13.83 -1.52
CA LYS A 69 0.60 15.19 -1.00
C LYS A 69 1.72 16.13 -1.42
N VAL A 70 2.97 15.68 -1.30
CA VAL A 70 4.13 16.49 -1.71
C VAL A 70 4.09 16.83 -3.21
N MET A 71 3.68 15.87 -4.06
CA MET A 71 3.55 16.12 -5.50
C MET A 71 2.37 17.03 -5.82
N ASP A 72 1.25 16.88 -5.13
CA ASP A 72 0.06 17.75 -5.24
C ASP A 72 0.46 19.21 -4.96
N ASP A 73 1.14 19.45 -3.84
CA ASP A 73 1.63 20.78 -3.44
C ASP A 73 2.58 21.39 -4.49
N GLU A 74 3.43 20.58 -5.12
CA GLU A 74 4.38 21.05 -6.13
C GLU A 74 3.70 21.35 -7.47
N ILE A 75 2.74 20.53 -7.90
CA ILE A 75 1.92 20.77 -9.09
C ILE A 75 1.11 22.07 -8.91
N ASP A 76 0.49 22.27 -7.74
CA ASP A 76 -0.24 23.50 -7.42
C ASP A 76 0.67 24.72 -7.45
N ARG A 77 1.87 24.62 -6.85
CA ARG A 77 2.86 25.71 -6.86
C ARG A 77 3.24 26.10 -8.28
N LYS A 78 3.55 25.13 -9.14
CA LYS A 78 3.93 25.38 -10.53
C LYS A 78 2.76 25.90 -11.37
N THR A 79 1.56 25.39 -11.14
CA THR A 79 0.33 25.87 -11.80
C THR A 79 0.09 27.35 -11.49
N ASN A 80 0.29 27.77 -10.24
CA ASN A 80 0.18 29.18 -9.85
C ASN A 80 1.27 30.08 -10.46
N LEU A 81 2.47 29.53 -10.75
CA LEU A 81 3.52 30.25 -11.47
C LEU A 81 3.17 30.39 -12.96
N LEU A 82 2.64 29.34 -13.58
CA LEU A 82 2.21 29.36 -14.99
C LEU A 82 1.03 30.32 -15.22
N GLN A 83 0.21 30.59 -14.19
CA GLN A 83 -0.80 31.65 -14.27
C GLN A 83 -0.19 33.07 -14.37
N GLN A 84 1.01 33.27 -13.83
CA GLN A 84 1.71 34.56 -13.87
C GLN A 84 2.50 34.73 -15.17
N ASP A 85 3.04 33.62 -15.69
CA ASP A 85 3.75 33.57 -16.97
C ASP A 85 3.25 32.38 -17.83
N PRO A 86 2.20 32.59 -18.65
CA PRO A 86 1.60 31.54 -19.46
C PRO A 86 2.51 30.97 -20.56
N ASP A 87 3.56 31.70 -20.94
CA ASP A 87 4.48 31.32 -22.02
C ASP A 87 5.75 30.63 -21.49
N ASP A 88 5.84 30.38 -20.17
CA ASP A 88 6.91 29.58 -19.56
C ASP A 88 6.76 28.08 -19.89
N TYR A 89 7.24 27.72 -21.07
CA TYR A 89 7.24 26.36 -21.57
C TYR A 89 8.01 25.37 -20.68
N ASP A 90 9.06 25.83 -19.98
CA ASP A 90 9.84 24.98 -19.09
C ASP A 90 9.00 24.59 -17.87
N THR A 91 8.28 25.55 -17.29
CA THR A 91 7.32 25.29 -16.20
C THR A 91 6.20 24.36 -16.70
N GLN A 92 5.62 24.62 -17.87
CA GLN A 92 4.55 23.78 -18.45
C GLN A 92 4.99 22.33 -18.65
N SER A 93 6.16 22.11 -19.26
CA SER A 93 6.73 20.78 -19.49
C SER A 93 7.00 20.03 -18.18
N SER A 94 7.48 20.76 -17.16
CA SER A 94 7.73 20.17 -15.84
C SER A 94 6.45 19.75 -15.11
N ILE A 95 5.35 20.51 -15.26
CA ILE A 95 4.03 20.15 -14.70
C ILE A 95 3.54 18.84 -15.32
N PHE A 96 3.60 18.70 -16.64
CA PHE A 96 3.17 17.47 -17.31
C PHE A 96 3.95 16.23 -16.84
N SER A 97 5.26 16.38 -16.61
CA SER A 97 6.08 15.31 -16.03
C SER A 97 5.62 14.93 -14.63
N ASP A 98 5.27 15.92 -13.81
CA ASP A 98 4.85 15.70 -12.42
C ASP A 98 3.43 15.13 -12.34
N GLU A 99 2.50 15.58 -13.18
CA GLU A 99 1.16 14.98 -13.33
C GLU A 99 1.24 13.50 -13.72
N THR A 100 2.16 13.15 -14.64
CA THR A 100 2.38 11.75 -15.04
C THR A 100 2.86 10.90 -13.84
N LYS A 101 3.82 11.41 -13.07
CA LYS A 101 4.33 10.72 -11.86
C LYS A 101 3.24 10.60 -10.80
N TYR A 102 2.43 11.64 -10.63
CA TYR A 102 1.31 11.67 -9.70
C TYR A 102 0.26 10.63 -10.07
N GLY A 103 -0.09 10.50 -11.37
CA GLY A 103 -0.97 9.45 -11.86
C GLY A 103 -0.47 8.05 -11.49
N ILE A 104 0.82 7.79 -11.75
CA ILE A 104 1.45 6.51 -11.36
C ILE A 104 1.37 6.30 -9.83
N GLY A 105 1.68 7.34 -9.04
CA GLY A 105 1.58 7.28 -7.59
C GLY A 105 0.16 6.98 -7.09
N LYS A 106 -0.87 7.49 -7.78
CA LYS A 106 -2.27 7.19 -7.43
C LYS A 106 -2.62 5.74 -7.69
N ASP A 107 -2.19 5.17 -8.81
CA ASP A 107 -2.39 3.75 -9.08
C ASP A 107 -1.77 2.88 -7.97
N GLU A 108 -0.60 3.28 -7.45
CA GLU A 108 0.03 2.61 -6.31
C GLU A 108 -0.78 2.75 -5.01
N SER A 109 -1.36 3.93 -4.77
CA SER A 109 -2.19 4.20 -3.59
C SER A 109 -3.42 3.29 -3.61
N TRP A 110 -4.16 3.24 -4.73
CA TRP A 110 -5.31 2.36 -4.90
C TRP A 110 -4.95 0.90 -4.64
N GLY A 111 -3.86 0.40 -5.23
CA GLY A 111 -3.37 -0.96 -4.97
C GLY A 111 -3.09 -1.22 -3.49
N SER A 112 -2.57 -0.23 -2.75
CA SER A 112 -2.35 -0.34 -1.31
C SER A 112 -3.65 -0.36 -0.52
N TYR A 113 -4.59 0.55 -0.80
CA TYR A 113 -5.91 0.61 -0.15
C TYR A 113 -6.67 -0.71 -0.29
N TYR A 114 -6.69 -1.30 -1.49
CA TYR A 114 -7.34 -2.61 -1.69
C TYR A 114 -6.64 -3.72 -0.90
N ALA A 115 -5.31 -3.74 -0.84
CA ALA A 115 -4.57 -4.74 -0.08
C ALA A 115 -4.77 -4.60 1.44
N THR A 116 -4.77 -3.37 1.97
CA THR A 116 -5.10 -3.09 3.38
C THR A 116 -6.53 -3.55 3.69
N GLY A 117 -7.49 -3.21 2.82
CA GLY A 117 -8.89 -3.62 2.97
C GLY A 117 -9.14 -5.13 2.81
N LEU A 118 -8.30 -5.83 2.03
CA LEU A 118 -8.31 -7.30 1.94
C LEU A 118 -7.79 -7.92 3.24
N VAL A 119 -6.68 -7.43 3.80
CA VAL A 119 -6.16 -7.94 5.07
C VAL A 119 -7.08 -7.63 6.26
N GLN A 120 -7.83 -6.54 6.19
CA GLN A 120 -8.80 -6.15 7.22
C GLN A 120 -10.19 -6.81 7.07
N ASN A 121 -10.48 -7.45 5.93
CA ASN A 121 -11.73 -8.19 5.74
C ASN A 121 -11.62 -9.62 6.24
N GLU A 122 -12.52 -10.05 7.13
CA GLU A 122 -12.62 -11.45 7.58
C GLU A 122 -12.80 -12.45 6.41
N HIS A 123 -13.34 -12.00 5.27
CA HIS A 123 -13.49 -12.81 4.07
C HIS A 123 -12.16 -13.20 3.38
N PHE A 124 -11.07 -12.46 3.57
CA PHE A 124 -9.76 -12.86 3.06
C PHE A 124 -9.17 -14.01 3.89
N PHE A 125 -9.45 -14.03 5.20
CA PHE A 125 -9.17 -15.16 6.07
C PHE A 125 -9.90 -16.42 5.58
N GLU A 126 -11.18 -16.32 5.25
CA GLU A 126 -11.98 -17.41 4.67
C GLU A 126 -11.42 -17.92 3.32
N LEU A 127 -10.95 -17.03 2.44
CA LEU A 127 -10.41 -17.41 1.12
C LEU A 127 -9.03 -18.08 1.17
N ILE A 128 -8.17 -17.66 2.09
CA ILE A 128 -6.90 -18.35 2.36
C ILE A 128 -7.18 -19.70 3.05
N TRP A 129 -8.11 -19.74 4.00
CA TRP A 129 -8.52 -20.96 4.69
C TRP A 129 -9.13 -22.00 3.73
N HIS A 130 -9.98 -21.58 2.78
CA HIS A 130 -10.60 -22.47 1.79
C HIS A 130 -9.61 -23.06 0.77
N ASN A 131 -8.46 -22.41 0.50
CA ASN A 131 -7.44 -22.91 -0.44
C ASN A 131 -6.36 -23.79 0.22
N VAL A 132 -6.20 -23.71 1.55
CA VAL A 132 -5.27 -24.54 2.32
C VAL A 132 -6.02 -25.74 2.93
N GLY A 133 -6.49 -26.64 2.06
CA GLY A 133 -6.70 -28.06 2.37
C GLY A 133 -7.74 -28.46 3.42
N ASN A 134 -8.85 -29.04 2.93
CA ASN A 134 -9.76 -29.96 3.62
C ASN A 134 -9.19 -30.64 4.88
N GLY A 135 -9.81 -30.41 6.04
CA GLY A 135 -9.46 -31.22 7.21
C GLY A 135 -10.03 -30.89 8.58
N LEU A 136 -10.95 -29.94 8.79
CA LEU A 136 -11.71 -29.84 10.05
C LEU A 136 -13.00 -29.04 9.84
N SER A 137 -14.03 -29.79 9.50
CA SER A 137 -15.41 -29.33 9.49
C SER A 137 -15.83 -28.96 10.92
N THR A 138 -16.65 -27.90 11.04
CA THR A 138 -17.46 -27.54 12.21
C THR A 138 -16.72 -27.09 13.48
N MET A 139 -16.41 -25.80 13.62
CA MET A 139 -16.51 -25.10 14.94
C MET A 139 -16.29 -23.58 14.94
N ILE A 140 -16.42 -22.82 13.85
CA ILE A 140 -16.35 -21.34 13.93
C ILE A 140 -17.43 -20.68 13.07
N LEU A 141 -18.68 -21.15 13.19
CA LEU A 141 -19.84 -20.43 12.63
C LEU A 141 -20.73 -19.81 13.71
N ALA A 142 -20.30 -19.80 14.98
CA ALA A 142 -21.18 -19.41 16.08
C ALA A 142 -20.88 -18.05 16.73
N SER A 143 -19.74 -17.39 16.48
CA SER A 143 -19.38 -16.21 17.28
C SER A 143 -19.61 -14.84 16.62
N SER A 144 -19.74 -14.74 15.29
CA SER A 144 -19.72 -13.43 14.62
C SER A 144 -21.10 -12.84 14.29
N TYR A 145 -22.18 -13.60 14.47
CA TYR A 145 -23.55 -13.09 14.25
C TYR A 145 -24.12 -12.25 15.42
N ALA A 146 -23.37 -12.01 16.49
CA ALA A 146 -23.92 -11.44 17.73
C ALA A 146 -23.54 -9.98 18.05
N THR A 147 -22.79 -9.26 17.21
CA THR A 147 -22.37 -7.88 17.55
C THR A 147 -22.53 -6.82 16.46
N TRP A 148 -23.18 -7.14 15.34
CA TRP A 148 -23.69 -6.13 14.40
C TRP A 148 -25.07 -6.52 13.85
N ALA A 149 -26.04 -6.69 14.76
CA ALA A 149 -27.48 -6.53 14.52
C ALA A 149 -28.21 -6.42 15.87
#